data_AF-A0A354X0Z0-F1
#
_entry.id   AF-A0A354X0Z0-F1
#
_cell.length_a   1.000
_cell.length_b   1.000
_cell.length_c   1.000
_cell.angle_alpha   90.00
_cell.angle_beta   90.00
_cell.angle_gamma   90.00
#
_symmetry.space_group_name_H-M   'P 1'
#
loop_
_entity.id
_entity.type
_entity.pdbx_description
1 polymer ?
#
loop_
_entity_poly.entity_id
_entity_poly.type
_entity_poly.pdbx_seq_one_letter_code
_entity_poly.pdbx_strand_id
1 'polypeptide(L)'
;MKKVMMMILGALFCFSMEAQKASEVYLPLNDGWQFTQTGKNDWRDAEVPGSVQRDLIRYKVLPDPYYGTNEKEVQWPEKEDWDFKKTFSVTAEQLKYDDAVIFFEGLDTHADVFLNGSRIFQSANMFVGHKVSVK
;
A
#
# COMPACT_ATOMS: atom_id res chain seq x y z
N MET A 1 11.56 11.90 -76.25
CA MET A 1 10.56 10.83 -76.37
C MET A 1 10.52 10.03 -75.07
N LYS A 2 9.29 9.76 -74.62
CA LYS A 2 8.85 9.02 -73.43
C LYS A 2 9.74 7.78 -73.17
N LYS A 3 10.12 7.45 -71.93
CA LYS A 3 9.28 6.68 -70.99
C LYS A 3 9.74 6.89 -69.55
N VAL A 4 8.82 7.41 -68.76
CA VAL A 4 8.73 7.25 -67.30
C VAL A 4 8.47 5.77 -67.03
N MET A 5 9.27 5.11 -66.20
CA MET A 5 8.90 3.84 -65.59
C MET A 5 8.93 4.00 -64.07
N MET A 6 7.75 3.73 -63.54
CA MET A 6 7.22 3.90 -62.19
C MET A 6 7.61 2.72 -61.30
N MET A 7 7.34 2.86 -60.00
CA MET A 7 7.37 1.85 -58.93
C MET A 7 8.65 1.80 -58.09
N ILE A 8 8.79 2.81 -57.21
CA ILE A 8 9.42 2.60 -55.91
C ILE A 8 8.41 1.79 -55.08
N LEU A 9 8.70 0.50 -54.96
CA LEU A 9 7.99 -0.45 -54.12
C LEU A 9 8.08 0.03 -52.67
N GLY A 10 6.95 0.45 -52.11
CA GLY A 10 6.85 0.85 -50.71
C GLY A 10 7.24 -0.32 -49.83
N ALA A 11 8.42 -0.24 -49.21
CA ALA A 11 8.76 -1.09 -48.09
C ALA A 11 7.77 -0.76 -46.97
N LEU A 12 6.76 -1.62 -46.80
CA LEU A 12 6.06 -1.75 -45.53
C LEU A 12 7.12 -2.10 -44.50
N PHE A 13 7.67 -1.06 -43.85
CA PHE A 13 8.30 -1.20 -42.56
C PHE A 13 7.16 -1.56 -41.61
N CYS A 14 6.81 -2.86 -41.57
CA CYS A 14 6.13 -3.43 -40.43
C CYS A 14 7.09 -3.25 -39.25
N PHE A 15 7.00 -2.09 -38.60
CA PHE A 15 7.57 -1.88 -37.29
C PHE A 15 6.89 -2.94 -36.42
N SER A 16 7.61 -4.03 -36.12
CA SER A 16 7.17 -4.97 -35.11
C SER A 16 7.02 -4.15 -33.84
N MET A 17 5.77 -3.85 -33.45
CA MET A 17 5.48 -3.55 -32.06
C MET A 17 5.78 -4.85 -31.31
N GLU A 18 7.04 -5.05 -30.93
CA GLU A 18 7.33 -5.94 -29.83
C GLU A 18 6.55 -5.39 -28.64
N ALA A 19 5.46 -6.08 -28.30
CA ALA A 19 4.71 -5.80 -27.09
C ALA A 19 5.69 -5.96 -25.92
N GLN A 20 6.13 -4.83 -25.37
CA GLN A 20 7.04 -4.81 -24.24
C GLN A 20 6.29 -5.43 -23.06
N LYS A 21 6.69 -6.64 -22.68
CA LYS A 21 6.07 -7.38 -21.59
C LYS A 21 6.25 -6.55 -20.32
N ALA A 22 5.15 -6.05 -19.76
CA ALA A 22 5.19 -5.32 -18.50
C ALA A 22 5.83 -6.22 -17.43
N SER A 23 6.97 -5.79 -16.89
CA SER A 23 7.59 -6.43 -15.73
C SER A 23 7.05 -5.73 -14.48
N GLU A 24 6.12 -6.38 -13.78
CA GLU A 24 5.65 -5.91 -12.47
C GLU A 24 6.69 -6.30 -11.41
N VAL A 25 7.11 -5.32 -10.61
CA VAL A 25 7.99 -5.54 -9.46
C VAL A 25 7.16 -5.39 -8.20
N TYR A 26 7.14 -6.43 -7.37
CA TYR A 26 6.44 -6.41 -6.09
C TYR A 26 7.39 -6.03 -4.97
N LEU A 27 7.00 -5.02 -4.18
CA LEU A 27 7.69 -4.61 -2.96
C LEU A 27 6.78 -4.92 -1.76
N PRO A 28 7.04 -5.97 -0.96
CA PRO A 28 6.24 -6.25 0.23
C PRO A 28 6.40 -5.12 1.25
N LEU A 29 5.29 -4.66 1.81
CA LEU A 29 5.27 -3.58 2.80
C LEU A 29 4.95 -4.08 4.22
N ASN A 30 5.02 -5.39 4.47
CA ASN A 30 4.61 -6.02 5.73
C ASN A 30 5.49 -5.67 6.95
N ASP A 31 6.79 -5.41 6.73
CA ASP A 31 7.73 -5.19 7.82
C ASP A 31 7.99 -3.70 8.11
N GLY A 32 8.47 -3.42 9.32
CA GLY A 32 8.98 -2.11 9.75
C GLY A 32 7.89 -1.09 10.08
N TRP A 33 6.69 -1.56 10.44
CA TRP A 33 5.61 -0.70 10.91
C TRP A 33 5.76 -0.33 12.37
N GLN A 34 5.25 0.84 12.71
CA GLN A 34 5.07 1.30 14.07
C GLN A 34 3.64 1.80 14.26
N PHE A 35 3.13 1.70 15.48
CA PHE A 35 1.82 2.21 15.87
C PHE A 35 1.91 3.09 17.13
N THR A 36 0.95 3.99 17.29
CA THR A 36 0.76 4.78 18.51
C THR A 36 -0.71 5.15 18.67
N GLN A 37 -1.13 5.43 19.90
CA GLN A 37 -2.39 6.13 20.13
C GLN A 37 -2.23 7.57 19.64
N THR A 38 -3.14 8.02 18.79
CA THR A 38 -3.06 9.34 18.15
C THR A 38 -2.85 10.44 19.21
N GLY A 39 -1.84 11.29 18.97
CA GLY A 39 -1.48 12.39 19.87
C GLY A 39 -0.56 12.04 21.06
N LYS A 40 -0.33 10.75 21.39
CA LYS A 40 0.55 10.38 22.52
C LYS A 40 2.04 10.31 22.18
N ASN A 41 2.40 10.28 20.89
CA ASN A 41 3.77 10.22 20.36
C ASN A 41 4.67 9.12 20.97
N ASP A 42 4.07 8.09 21.55
CA ASP A 42 4.74 6.90 22.09
C ASP A 42 4.64 5.80 21.04
N TRP A 43 5.60 5.80 20.11
CA TRP A 43 5.61 4.87 18.98
C TRP A 43 6.26 3.55 19.34
N ARG A 44 5.61 2.45 18.97
CA ARG A 44 6.08 1.08 19.21
C ARG A 44 5.97 0.26 17.92
N ASP A 45 6.71 -0.84 17.83
CA ASP A 45 6.70 -1.68 16.61
C ASP A 45 5.40 -2.47 16.46
N ALA A 46 4.86 -2.51 15.25
CA ALA A 46 3.58 -3.13 14.93
C ALA A 46 3.74 -4.33 13.97
N GLU A 47 2.88 -5.34 14.12
CA GLU A 47 2.76 -6.44 13.16
C GLU A 47 1.73 -6.09 12.08
N VAL A 48 2.13 -6.11 10.80
CA VAL A 48 1.22 -5.89 9.66
C VAL A 48 1.37 -7.03 8.64
N PRO A 49 0.30 -7.82 8.38
CA PRO A 49 -1.08 -7.63 8.82
C PRO A 49 -1.28 -7.93 10.32
N GLY A 50 -2.17 -7.18 10.98
CA GLY A 50 -2.41 -7.28 12.42
C GLY A 50 -3.55 -6.38 12.89
N SER A 51 -3.62 -6.12 14.20
CA SER A 51 -4.61 -5.22 14.81
C SER A 51 -4.02 -4.48 16.00
N VAL A 52 -4.60 -3.31 16.31
CA VAL A 52 -4.24 -2.50 17.49
C VAL A 52 -4.26 -3.35 18.77
N GLN A 53 -5.32 -4.11 19.00
CA GLN A 53 -5.48 -4.92 20.20
C GLN A 53 -4.38 -5.98 20.30
N ARG A 54 -4.03 -6.63 19.19
CA ARG A 54 -2.95 -7.63 19.16
C ARG A 54 -1.61 -7.01 19.53
N ASP A 55 -1.29 -5.82 19.00
CA ASP A 55 -0.06 -5.13 19.34
C ASP A 55 -0.05 -4.64 20.80
N LEU A 56 -1.17 -4.14 21.31
CA LEU A 56 -1.28 -3.79 22.74
C LEU A 56 -1.09 -5.00 23.66
N ILE A 57 -1.60 -6.18 23.29
CA ILE A 57 -1.37 -7.43 24.02
C ILE A 57 0.11 -7.84 23.96
N ARG A 58 0.77 -7.73 22.79
CA ARG A 58 2.22 -8.00 22.65
C ARG A 58 3.06 -7.16 23.60
N TYR A 59 2.67 -5.90 23.81
CA TYR A 59 3.32 -4.98 24.76
C TYR A 59 2.77 -5.07 26.20
N LYS A 60 1.90 -6.05 26.51
CA LYS A 60 1.29 -6.25 27.83
C LYS A 60 0.52 -5.03 28.36
N VAL A 61 0.00 -4.21 27.45
CA VAL A 61 -0.86 -3.07 27.79
C VAL A 61 -2.30 -3.54 27.98
N LEU A 62 -2.73 -4.52 27.17
CA LEU A 62 -3.99 -5.22 27.36
C LEU A 62 -3.72 -6.63 27.91
N PRO A 63 -4.60 -7.13 28.80
CA PRO A 63 -4.58 -8.52 29.22
C PRO A 63 -5.09 -9.43 28.08
N ASP A 64 -5.01 -10.76 28.28
CA ASP A 64 -5.66 -11.72 27.39
C ASP A 64 -7.19 -11.48 27.42
N PRO A 65 -7.81 -11.06 26.29
CA PRO A 65 -9.22 -10.73 26.24
C PRO A 65 -10.13 -11.95 26.46
N TYR A 66 -9.63 -13.17 26.24
CA TYR A 66 -10.41 -14.41 26.36
C TYR A 66 -10.38 -15.03 27.75
N TYR A 67 -9.62 -14.43 28.68
CA TYR A 67 -9.52 -14.92 30.05
C TYR A 67 -10.50 -14.21 30.98
N GLY A 68 -11.28 -15.00 31.74
CA GLY A 68 -12.13 -14.49 32.81
C GLY A 68 -13.13 -13.44 32.35
N THR A 69 -13.06 -12.24 32.93
CA THR A 69 -13.92 -11.10 32.61
C THR A 69 -13.17 -9.95 31.93
N ASN A 70 -12.00 -10.23 31.36
CA ASN A 70 -11.11 -9.23 30.77
C ASN A 70 -11.72 -8.53 29.55
N GLU A 71 -12.78 -9.07 28.96
CA GLU A 71 -13.57 -8.39 27.92
C GLU A 71 -13.88 -6.94 28.30
N LYS A 72 -14.23 -6.68 29.57
CA LYS A 72 -14.52 -5.33 30.08
C LYS A 72 -13.30 -4.42 30.12
N GLU A 73 -12.12 -4.97 30.33
CA GLU A 73 -10.86 -4.25 30.46
C GLU A 73 -10.29 -3.83 29.09
N VAL A 74 -10.63 -4.57 28.03
CA VAL A 74 -10.14 -4.32 26.66
C VAL A 74 -11.05 -3.42 25.82
N GLN A 75 -12.04 -2.75 26.42
CA GLN A 75 -13.01 -1.91 25.70
C GLN A 75 -12.46 -0.54 25.32
N TRP A 76 -11.51 0.03 26.08
CA TRP A 76 -11.06 1.40 25.85
C TRP A 76 -10.37 1.67 24.50
N PRO A 77 -9.64 0.72 23.85
CA PRO A 77 -8.95 1.00 22.59
C PRO A 77 -9.88 1.39 21.43
N GLU A 78 -11.15 0.95 21.44
CA GLU A 78 -12.13 1.28 20.38
C GLU A 78 -12.56 2.76 20.41
N LYS A 79 -12.32 3.44 21.54
CA LYS A 79 -12.72 4.83 21.78
C LYS A 79 -11.62 5.82 21.43
N GLU A 80 -10.49 5.31 20.94
CA GLU A 80 -9.28 6.06 20.67
C GLU A 80 -8.91 5.87 19.20
N ASP A 81 -8.28 6.89 18.62
CA ASP A 81 -7.68 6.80 17.30
C ASP A 81 -6.26 6.23 17.39
N TRP A 82 -5.84 5.57 16.31
CA TRP A 82 -4.55 4.88 16.22
C TRP A 82 -3.85 5.22 14.91
N ASP A 83 -2.61 5.69 15.03
CA ASP A 83 -1.77 6.01 13.88
C ASP A 83 -0.80 4.86 13.63
N PHE A 84 -0.68 4.46 12.35
CA PHE A 84 0.35 3.54 11.88
C PHE A 84 1.29 4.25 10.91
N LYS A 85 2.60 3.97 10.99
CA LYS A 85 3.58 4.50 10.05
C LYS A 85 4.66 3.49 9.70
N LYS A 86 5.23 3.66 8.52
CA LYS A 86 6.49 3.03 8.11
C LYS A 86 7.23 3.91 7.12
N THR A 87 8.50 3.59 6.90
CA THR A 87 9.30 4.12 5.81
C THR A 87 9.76 2.97 4.93
N PHE A 88 9.82 3.19 3.62
CA PHE A 88 10.39 2.26 2.66
C PHE A 88 11.16 3.03 1.60
N SER A 89 12.07 2.35 0.92
CA SER A 89 12.91 2.93 -0.11
C SER A 89 12.46 2.48 -1.49
N VAL A 90 12.53 3.40 -2.46
CA VAL A 90 12.32 3.14 -3.88
C VAL A 90 13.60 3.55 -4.62
N THR A 91 14.13 2.68 -5.49
CA THR A 91 15.36 2.97 -6.24
C THR A 91 15.08 3.90 -7.43
N ALA A 92 16.14 4.53 -7.96
CA ALA A 92 16.04 5.34 -9.17
C ALA A 92 15.54 4.53 -10.38
N GLU A 93 15.88 3.24 -10.45
CA GLU A 93 15.40 2.31 -11.48
C GLU A 93 13.90 2.04 -11.31
N GLN A 94 13.42 1.86 -10.07
CA GLN A 94 11.99 1.66 -9.81
C GLN A 94 11.17 2.91 -10.16
N LEU A 95 11.70 4.11 -9.93
CA LEU A 95 11.02 5.35 -10.32
C LEU A 95 10.87 5.51 -11.85
N LYS A 96 11.61 4.75 -12.66
CA LYS A 96 11.48 4.76 -14.13
C LYS A 96 10.28 3.97 -14.65
N TYR A 97 9.65 3.09 -13.86
CA TYR A 97 8.44 2.37 -14.28
C TYR A 97 7.28 3.32 -14.56
N ASP A 98 6.43 3.02 -15.53
CA ASP A 98 5.36 3.94 -15.97
C ASP A 98 4.31 4.24 -14.89
N ASP A 99 4.08 3.32 -13.95
CA ASP A 99 3.11 3.45 -12.87
C ASP A 99 3.64 2.84 -11.56
N ALA A 100 3.07 3.27 -10.44
CA ALA A 100 3.30 2.69 -9.11
C ALA A 100 1.97 2.61 -8.38
N VAL A 101 1.67 1.43 -7.83
CA VAL A 101 0.41 1.15 -7.13
C VAL A 101 0.71 0.63 -5.74
N ILE A 102 0.06 1.21 -4.72
CA ILE A 102 -0.05 0.58 -3.41
C ILE A 102 -1.35 -0.22 -3.39
N PHE A 103 -1.24 -1.52 -3.07
CA PHE A 103 -2.38 -2.39 -2.92
C PHE A 103 -2.64 -2.67 -1.44
N PHE A 104 -3.77 -2.16 -0.94
CA PHE A 104 -4.30 -2.49 0.38
C PHE A 104 -5.28 -3.65 0.24
N GLU A 105 -4.92 -4.84 0.70
CA GLU A 105 -5.83 -6.00 0.65
C GLU A 105 -7.03 -5.84 1.61
N GLY A 106 -6.85 -5.09 2.70
CA GLY A 106 -7.91 -4.71 3.62
C GLY A 106 -7.43 -3.64 4.61
N LEU A 107 -8.33 -2.73 4.97
CA LEU A 107 -8.15 -1.72 6.00
C LEU A 107 -9.38 -1.72 6.89
N ASP A 108 -9.22 -2.02 8.17
CA ASP A 108 -10.31 -2.09 9.15
C ASP A 108 -10.34 -0.81 10.02
N THR A 109 -11.28 0.10 9.84
CA THR A 109 -12.22 0.23 8.69
C THR A 109 -12.17 1.64 8.12
N HIS A 110 -12.32 2.63 9.00
CA HIS A 110 -12.16 4.03 8.67
C HIS A 110 -10.69 4.42 8.78
N ALA A 111 -10.03 4.67 7.64
CA ALA A 111 -8.61 4.98 7.60
C ALA A 111 -8.31 6.07 6.57
N ASP A 112 -7.64 7.14 7.00
CA ASP A 112 -7.02 8.10 6.08
C ASP A 112 -5.55 7.68 5.84
N VAL A 113 -5.19 7.45 4.58
CA VAL A 113 -3.86 6.97 4.20
C VAL A 113 -3.06 8.11 3.58
N PHE A 114 -1.87 8.35 4.14
CA PHE A 114 -0.96 9.38 3.68
C PHE A 114 0.36 8.78 3.16
N LEU A 115 0.87 9.32 2.07
CA LEU A 115 2.20 9.04 1.54
C LEU A 115 2.90 10.37 1.26
N ASN A 116 4.08 10.56 1.86
CA ASN A 116 4.89 11.79 1.70
C ASN A 116 4.10 13.09 1.94
N GLY A 117 3.19 13.09 2.93
CA GLY A 117 2.35 14.23 3.28
C GLY A 117 1.09 14.41 2.44
N SER A 118 0.91 13.65 1.35
CA SER A 118 -0.31 13.66 0.53
C SER A 118 -1.28 12.58 0.99
N ARG A 119 -2.57 12.91 1.11
CA ARG A 119 -3.62 11.92 1.35
C ARG A 119 -3.94 11.19 0.05
N ILE A 120 -3.55 9.92 -0.04
CA ILE A 120 -3.70 9.12 -1.26
C ILE A 120 -5.00 8.32 -1.28
N PHE A 121 -5.57 8.02 -0.11
CA PHE A 121 -6.76 7.17 -0.02
C PHE A 121 -7.50 7.39 1.30
N GLN A 122 -8.80 7.10 1.30
CA GLN A 122 -9.65 7.05 2.48
C GLN A 122 -10.50 5.78 2.42
N SER A 123 -10.34 4.90 3.40
CA SER A 123 -11.15 3.68 3.55
C SER A 123 -12.37 3.94 4.43
N ALA A 124 -13.45 3.20 4.14
CA ALA A 124 -14.62 3.08 5.01
C ALA A 124 -15.24 1.67 4.94
N ASN A 125 -14.50 0.67 4.44
CA ASN A 125 -15.00 -0.70 4.27
C ASN A 125 -13.88 -1.75 4.37
N MET A 126 -13.90 -2.56 5.44
CA MET A 126 -12.92 -3.63 5.67
C MET A 126 -12.93 -4.76 4.64
N PHE A 127 -14.02 -4.93 3.88
CA PHE A 127 -14.22 -6.08 2.99
C PHE A 127 -13.74 -5.84 1.56
N VAL A 128 -13.18 -4.67 1.25
CA VAL A 128 -12.80 -4.28 -0.11
C VAL A 128 -11.30 -4.02 -0.17
N GLY A 129 -10.63 -4.70 -1.10
CA GLY A 129 -9.24 -4.41 -1.45
C GLY A 129 -9.14 -3.19 -2.37
N HIS A 130 -8.14 -2.34 -2.15
CA HIS A 130 -7.98 -1.07 -2.85
C HIS A 130 -6.59 -0.95 -3.48
N LYS A 131 -6.55 -0.81 -4.82
CA LYS A 131 -5.36 -0.45 -5.58
C LYS A 131 -5.34 1.06 -5.81
N VAL A 132 -4.32 1.73 -5.31
CA VAL A 132 -4.18 3.19 -5.35
C VAL A 132 -2.92 3.53 -6.13
N SER A 133 -3.05 4.28 -7.25
CA SER A 133 -1.90 4.79 -7.99
C SER A 133 -1.24 5.94 -7.22
N VAL A 134 0.10 5.94 -7.14
CA VAL A 134 0.89 6.81 -6.27
C VAL A 134 2.14 7.40 -6.93
N LYS A 135 2.28 7.27 -8.26
CA LYS A 135 3.39 7.86 -9.01
C LYS A 135 3.17 9.33 -9.31
#